data_AF-A0A5N6NMS6-F1
#
_entry.id   AF-A0A5N6NMS6-F1
#
_cell.length_a   1.000
_cell.length_b   1.000
_cell.length_c   1.000
_cell.angle_alpha   90.00
_cell.angle_beta   90.00
_cell.angle_gamma   90.00
#
_symmetry.space_group_name_H-M   'P 1'
#
loop_
_entity.id
_entity.type
_entity.pdbx_description
1 polymer ?
#
loop_
_entity_poly.entity_id
_entity_poly.type
_entity_poly.pdbx_seq_one_letter_code
_entity_poly.pdbx_strand_id
1 'polypeptide(L)'
;MLTSLSQIGPLEEFCSQFDACLLKVTILEPYAVSIFLKAVNPKIGGPVKMFQPETLREAFYLVKIQDATNKSAGISSMSKNTITTSAVVNKYSSARKSTKKSPHPVTE
;
A
#
# COMPACT_ATOMS: atom_id res chain seq x y z
N MET A 1 -23.29 -15.47 5.12
CA MET A 1 -23.46 -14.19 5.87
C MET A 1 -22.12 -13.47 5.86
N LEU A 2 -22.08 -12.17 5.52
CA LEU A 2 -20.84 -11.39 5.42
C LEU A 2 -19.99 -11.44 6.71
N THR A 3 -20.64 -11.48 7.87
CA THR A 3 -20.01 -11.53 9.20
C THR A 3 -19.43 -12.88 9.59
N SER A 4 -19.80 -13.96 8.88
CA SER A 4 -19.26 -15.31 9.10
C SER A 4 -18.08 -15.61 8.18
N LEU A 5 -17.76 -14.70 7.24
CA LEU A 5 -16.64 -14.88 6.33
C LEU A 5 -15.33 -14.60 7.07
N SER A 6 -14.36 -15.50 6.92
CA SER A 6 -13.01 -15.34 7.44
C SER A 6 -12.03 -15.87 6.41
N GLN A 7 -10.86 -15.25 6.30
CA GLN A 7 -9.81 -15.68 5.40
C GLN A 7 -9.15 -16.97 5.91
N ILE A 8 -9.55 -18.10 5.35
CA ILE A 8 -8.94 -19.42 5.60
C ILE A 8 -7.89 -19.76 4.51
N GLY A 9 -8.02 -19.17 3.32
CA GLY A 9 -7.18 -19.43 2.15
C GLY A 9 -6.43 -18.19 1.62
N PRO A 10 -6.08 -18.19 0.32
CA PRO A 10 -5.42 -17.06 -0.34
C PRO A 10 -6.22 -15.76 -0.18
N LEU A 11 -5.50 -14.64 -0.04
CA LEU A 11 -6.13 -13.32 0.12
C LEU A 11 -7.05 -12.98 -1.07
N GLU A 12 -6.65 -13.32 -2.30
CA GLU A 12 -7.41 -13.02 -3.51
C GLU A 12 -8.78 -13.71 -3.51
N GLU A 13 -8.82 -15.00 -3.17
CA GLU A 13 -10.07 -15.75 -3.09
C GLU A 13 -11.01 -15.17 -2.02
N PHE A 14 -10.45 -14.83 -0.85
CA PHE A 14 -11.21 -14.16 0.20
C PHE A 14 -11.78 -12.82 -0.26
N CYS A 15 -10.98 -11.98 -0.94
CA CYS A 15 -11.42 -10.69 -1.46
C CYS A 15 -12.59 -10.86 -2.44
N SER A 16 -12.50 -11.81 -3.37
CA SER A 16 -13.58 -12.11 -4.31
C SER A 16 -14.87 -12.58 -3.61
N GLN A 17 -14.74 -13.45 -2.59
CA GLN A 17 -15.89 -13.89 -1.80
C GLN A 17 -16.52 -12.76 -1.00
N PHE A 18 -15.71 -11.86 -0.45
CA PHE A 18 -16.16 -10.69 0.29
C PHE A 18 -16.94 -9.73 -0.62
N ASP A 19 -16.43 -9.42 -1.81
CA ASP A 19 -17.12 -8.58 -2.80
C ASP A 19 -18.44 -9.20 -3.25
N ALA A 20 -18.47 -10.51 -3.51
CA ALA A 20 -19.69 -11.21 -3.89
C ALA A 20 -20.75 -11.20 -2.77
N CYS A 21 -20.33 -11.16 -1.50
CA CYS A 21 -21.23 -10.98 -0.37
C CYS A 21 -21.71 -9.53 -0.23
N LEU A 22 -20.84 -8.55 -0.47
CA LEU A 22 -21.20 -7.13 -0.45
C LEU A 22 -22.28 -6.78 -1.47
N LEU A 23 -22.24 -7.37 -2.67
CA LEU A 23 -23.27 -7.15 -3.69
C LEU A 23 -24.68 -7.58 -3.26
N LYS A 24 -24.78 -8.45 -2.24
CA LYS A 24 -26.04 -9.01 -1.75
C LYS A 24 -26.58 -8.28 -0.51
N VAL A 25 -25.83 -7.33 0.05
CA VAL A 25 -26.19 -6.65 1.29
C VAL A 25 -26.08 -5.13 1.14
N THR A 26 -26.95 -4.40 1.81
CA THR A 26 -26.87 -2.94 1.89
C THR A 26 -26.38 -2.56 3.27
N ILE A 27 -25.10 -2.18 3.39
CA ILE A 27 -24.47 -1.74 4.63
C ILE A 27 -23.66 -0.47 4.37
N LEU A 28 -23.47 0.37 5.39
CA LEU A 28 -22.62 1.54 5.24
C LEU A 28 -21.15 1.08 5.15
N GLU A 29 -20.39 1.80 4.33
CA GLU A 29 -18.99 1.48 4.05
C GLU A 29 -18.10 1.36 5.30
N PRO A 30 -18.20 2.22 6.34
CA PRO A 30 -17.38 2.07 7.55
C PRO A 30 -17.61 0.74 8.28
N TYR A 31 -18.85 0.23 8.24
CA TYR A 31 -19.16 -1.10 8.78
C TYR A 31 -18.56 -2.20 7.91
N ALA A 32 -18.64 -2.06 6.58
CA ALA A 32 -18.03 -3.00 5.65
C ALA A 32 -16.51 -3.10 5.86
N VAL A 33 -15.82 -1.96 6.00
CA VAL A 33 -14.38 -1.89 6.31
C VAL A 33 -14.08 -2.60 7.64
N SER A 34 -14.88 -2.33 8.67
CA SER A 34 -14.70 -2.95 9.98
C SER A 34 -14.88 -4.48 9.93
N ILE A 35 -15.85 -4.97 9.16
CA ILE A 35 -16.08 -6.40 8.96
C ILE A 35 -14.93 -7.01 8.16
N PHE A 36 -14.51 -6.36 7.06
CA PHE A 36 -13.39 -6.79 6.23
C PHE A 36 -12.11 -6.98 7.05
N LEU A 37 -11.70 -5.97 7.81
CA LEU A 37 -10.47 -6.01 8.62
C LEU A 37 -10.53 -7.03 9.76
N LYS A 38 -11.73 -7.40 10.23
CA LYS A 38 -11.91 -8.50 11.20
C LYS A 38 -11.84 -9.88 10.54
N ALA A 39 -12.28 -9.97 9.28
CA ALA A 39 -12.34 -11.22 8.52
C ALA A 39 -11.00 -11.59 7.87
N VAL A 40 -10.17 -10.61 7.52
CA VAL A 40 -8.81 -10.80 6.99
C VAL A 40 -7.90 -11.47 8.03
N ASN A 41 -6.96 -12.28 7.56
CA ASN A 41 -5.98 -12.95 8.42
C ASN A 41 -5.28 -11.93 9.36
N PRO A 42 -5.21 -12.18 10.68
CA PRO A 42 -4.63 -11.23 11.63
C PRO A 42 -3.19 -10.79 11.32
N LYS A 43 -2.38 -11.63 10.65
CA LYS A 43 -1.01 -11.29 10.22
C LYS A 43 -0.97 -10.20 9.14
N ILE A 44 -2.09 -9.96 8.47
CA ILE A 44 -2.28 -8.93 7.44
C ILE A 44 -3.18 -7.83 8.00
N GLY A 45 -4.34 -8.18 8.54
CA GLY A 45 -5.35 -7.25 9.05
C GLY A 45 -4.90 -6.46 10.28
N GLY A 46 -4.04 -7.02 11.13
CA GLY A 46 -3.45 -6.32 12.27
C GLY A 46 -2.66 -5.08 11.87
N PRO A 47 -1.60 -5.22 11.06
CA PRO A 47 -0.86 -4.08 10.51
C PRO A 47 -1.76 -3.08 9.76
N VAL A 48 -2.67 -3.56 8.91
CA VAL A 48 -3.56 -2.69 8.13
C VAL A 48 -4.47 -1.84 9.03
N LYS A 49 -4.96 -2.38 10.15
CA LYS A 49 -5.76 -1.62 11.12
C LYS A 49 -5.04 -0.40 11.72
N MET A 50 -3.71 -0.42 11.79
CA MET A 50 -2.93 0.70 12.32
C MET A 50 -3.00 1.94 11.44
N PHE A 51 -3.28 1.76 10.14
CA PHE A 51 -3.44 2.84 9.18
C PHE A 51 -4.85 3.43 9.14
N GLN A 52 -5.80 2.83 9.86
CA GLN A 52 -7.18 3.31 9.99
C GLN A 52 -7.84 3.62 8.62
N PRO A 53 -7.90 2.65 7.69
CA PRO A 53 -8.50 2.90 6.40
C PRO A 53 -9.98 3.26 6.56
N GLU A 54 -10.44 4.27 5.83
CA GLU A 54 -11.83 4.76 5.92
C GLU A 54 -12.72 4.19 4.82
N THR A 55 -12.12 3.71 3.73
CA THR A 55 -12.82 3.16 2.57
C THR A 55 -12.45 1.71 2.32
N LEU A 56 -13.37 0.94 1.69
CA LEU A 56 -13.09 -0.44 1.30
C LEU A 56 -11.93 -0.50 0.31
N ARG A 57 -11.89 0.45 -0.63
CA ARG A 57 -10.81 0.56 -1.62
C ARG A 57 -9.44 0.66 -0.96
N GLU A 58 -9.31 1.51 0.06
CA GLU A 58 -8.08 1.68 0.81
C GLU A 58 -7.73 0.41 1.59
N ALA A 59 -8.71 -0.19 2.27
CA ALA A 59 -8.52 -1.44 2.99
C ALA A 59 -8.02 -2.56 2.05
N PHE A 60 -8.63 -2.73 0.87
CA PHE A 60 -8.20 -3.68 -0.17
C PHE A 60 -6.78 -3.41 -0.66
N TYR A 61 -6.44 -2.15 -0.88
CA TYR A 61 -5.10 -1.77 -1.32
C TYR A 61 -4.04 -2.11 -0.27
N LEU A 62 -4.28 -1.74 1.00
CA LEU A 62 -3.36 -1.96 2.10
C LEU A 62 -3.15 -3.45 2.40
N VAL A 63 -4.21 -4.28 2.37
CA VAL A 63 -4.02 -5.73 2.58
C VAL A 63 -3.19 -6.38 1.48
N LYS A 64 -3.31 -5.91 0.23
CA LYS A 64 -2.49 -6.42 -0.89
C LYS A 64 -1.02 -6.04 -0.71
N ILE A 65 -0.73 -4.81 -0.27
CA ILE A 65 0.63 -4.39 0.08
C ILE A 65 1.19 -5.28 1.19
N GLN A 66 0.46 -5.40 2.31
CA GLN A 66 0.93 -6.15 3.46
C GLN A 66 1.13 -7.64 3.14
N ASP A 67 0.26 -8.25 2.33
CA ASP A 67 0.43 -9.63 1.86
C ASP A 67 1.69 -9.79 0.99
N ALA A 68 1.94 -8.85 0.08
CA ALA A 68 3.17 -8.84 -0.72
C ALA A 68 4.42 -8.64 0.14
N THR A 69 4.36 -7.75 1.12
CA THR A 69 5.44 -7.53 2.10
C THR A 69 5.71 -8.78 2.95
N ASN A 70 4.66 -9.46 3.41
CA ASN A 70 4.81 -10.70 4.16
C ASN A 70 5.47 -11.79 3.31
N LYS A 71 5.09 -11.90 2.03
CA LYS A 71 5.69 -12.84 1.07
C LYS A 71 7.16 -12.53 0.77
N SER A 72 7.54 -11.26 0.65
CA SER A 72 8.93 -10.85 0.39
C SER A 72 9.82 -10.91 1.63
N ALA A 73 9.28 -10.59 2.81
CA ALA A 73 10.00 -10.68 4.09
C ALA A 73 10.33 -12.13 4.48
N GLY A 74 9.50 -13.10 4.05
CA GLY A 74 9.81 -14.53 4.21
C GLY A 74 11.01 -15.02 3.38
N ILE A 75 11.44 -14.25 2.36
CA ILE A 75 12.56 -14.58 1.48
C ILE A 75 13.88 -13.97 2.01
N SER A 76 13.82 -12.95 2.86
CA SER A 76 14.98 -12.21 3.36
C SER A 76 15.51 -12.66 4.72
N SER A 77 15.15 -13.86 5.20
CA SER A 77 15.71 -14.42 6.42
C SER A 77 17.16 -14.92 6.26
N MET A 78 18.05 -14.13 5.66
CA MET A 78 19.49 -14.09 5.98
C MET A 78 20.19 -12.90 5.32
N SER A 79 20.20 -11.73 5.96
CA SER A 79 21.37 -10.85 5.94
C SER A 79 21.33 -9.93 7.16
N LYS A 80 21.88 -10.40 8.27
CA LYS A 80 22.31 -9.49 9.34
C LYS A 80 23.59 -8.83 8.83
N ASN A 81 23.54 -7.57 8.41
CA ASN A 81 24.73 -6.73 8.40
C ASN A 81 24.38 -5.25 8.53
N THR A 82 24.79 -4.71 9.69
CA THR A 82 25.47 -3.42 9.90
C THR A 82 24.79 -2.13 9.42
N ILE A 83 24.61 -1.22 10.39
CA ILE A 83 24.26 0.18 10.19
C ILE A 83 25.21 0.82 9.16
N THR A 84 24.67 1.25 8.02
CA THR A 84 25.25 2.29 7.18
C THR A 84 24.21 3.39 7.01
N THR A 85 24.44 4.50 7.71
CA THR A 85 23.73 5.76 7.55
C THR A 85 24.01 6.28 6.13
N SER A 86 23.06 6.10 5.21
CA SER A 86 23.10 6.72 3.88
C SER A 86 22.10 7.86 3.83
N ALA A 87 22.62 9.09 3.82
CA ALA A 87 21.87 10.32 3.63
C ALA A 87 21.12 10.30 2.28
N VAL A 88 19.79 10.48 2.32
CA VAL A 88 18.98 10.70 1.12
C VAL A 88 19.14 12.17 0.70
N VAL A 89 19.86 12.40 -0.39
CA VAL A 89 19.87 13.70 -1.07
C VAL A 89 18.69 13.74 -2.06
N ASN A 90 17.64 14.48 -1.71
CA ASN A 90 16.57 14.80 -2.66
C ASN A 90 17.07 15.86 -3.64
N LYS A 91 17.48 15.47 -4.85
CA LYS A 91 17.64 16.42 -5.98
C LYS A 91 16.34 16.49 -6.75
N TYR A 92 15.46 17.42 -6.37
CA TYR A 92 14.42 17.91 -7.28
C TYR A 92 15.10 18.69 -8.41
N SER A 93 15.16 18.08 -9.59
CA SER A 93 15.58 18.74 -10.83
C SER A 93 14.46 19.65 -11.35
N SER A 94 14.52 20.94 -11.04
CA SER A 94 13.72 21.95 -11.72
C SER A 94 14.26 22.16 -13.13
N ALA A 95 13.50 21.72 -14.13
CA ALA A 95 13.75 22.03 -15.54
C ALA A 95 13.67 23.55 -15.76
N ARG A 96 14.83 24.23 -15.86
CA ARG A 96 14.90 25.61 -16.38
C ARG A 96 15.09 25.59 -17.88
N LYS A 97 14.13 26.22 -18.56
CA LYS A 97 14.07 26.46 -20.01
C LYS A 97 15.39 26.99 -20.57
N SER A 98 15.82 26.36 -21.66
CA SER A 98 16.85 26.85 -22.58
C SER A 98 16.36 28.10 -23.30
N THR A 99 17.06 29.22 -23.15
CA THR A 99 17.03 30.33 -24.10
C THR A 99 18.47 30.73 -24.42
N LYS A 100 18.97 30.23 -25.56
CA LYS A 100 20.17 30.73 -26.23
C LYS A 100 19.97 32.19 -26.61
N LYS A 101 20.89 33.09 -26.26
CA LYS A 101 21.09 34.34 -26.98
C LYS A 101 22.59 34.62 -27.13
N SER A 102 22.94 34.97 -28.37
CA SER A 102 24.26 35.05 -29.01
C SER A 102 25.24 36.09 -28.41
N PRO A 103 26.54 36.04 -28.79
CA PRO A 103 27.65 36.73 -28.14
C PRO A 103 28.09 38.07 -28.78
N HIS A 104 28.97 38.78 -28.03
CA HIS A 104 29.94 39.83 -28.39
C HIS A 104 29.52 41.32 -28.33
N PRO A 105 30.47 42.28 -28.14
CA PRO A 105 31.95 42.15 -28.07
C PRO A 105 32.62 42.73 -26.82
N VAL A 106 33.91 42.42 -26.69
CA VAL A 106 34.89 42.95 -25.72
C VAL A 106 35.39 44.29 -26.26
N THR A 107 35.58 45.28 -25.39
CA THR A 107 36.24 46.56 -25.70
C THR A 107 37.54 46.60 -24.90
N GLU A 108 38.68 46.70 -25.61
CA GLU A 108 39.80 47.53 -25.17
C GLU A 108 39.62 48.93 -25.78
#